data_AF-A0A6A2Z8P5-F1
#
_entry.id   AF-A0A6A2Z8P5-F1
#
_cell.length_a   1.000
_cell.length_b   1.000
_cell.length_c   1.000
_cell.angle_alpha   90.00
_cell.angle_beta   90.00
_cell.angle_gamma   90.00
#
_symmetry.space_group_name_H-M   'P 1'
#
loop_
_entity.id
_entity.type
_entity.pdbx_description
1 polymer ?
#
loop_
_entity_poly.entity_id
_entity_poly.type
_entity_poly.pdbx_seq_one_letter_code
_entity_poly.pdbx_strand_id
1 'polypeptide(L)'
;MLKQGTVMPMPDIRDKMPARSFLPRTILSKIPFSSSKISEVKRIFHAGDNSSLETIMLDALKECERAPSPGETKLCVGSAEDMLDFATSVLGRNVDARTTENFNGSKNIIKIGTVRKINGGKVTKSVSCHQSLYPYLLYYCHSVPKVRVYESDILDPKSGKKINHGVAICHLDTSSWSSGHGAFLALGSGPGQIEVCHWIFENDLTWTIADS
;
A
#
# COMPACT_ATOMS: atom_id res chain seq x y z
N MET A 1 18.28 -2.65 6.04
CA MET A 1 18.54 -1.77 4.87
C MET A 1 18.75 -2.63 3.62
N LEU A 2 18.08 -2.29 2.52
CA LEU A 2 18.25 -2.97 1.23
C LEU A 2 19.66 -2.71 0.68
N LYS A 3 20.41 -3.77 0.36
CA LYS A 3 21.82 -3.68 -0.05
C LYS A 3 22.05 -4.47 -1.34
N GLN A 4 22.74 -3.85 -2.29
CA GLN A 4 23.14 -4.50 -3.53
C GLN A 4 23.97 -5.75 -3.26
N GLY A 5 23.69 -6.81 -4.04
CA GLY A 5 24.34 -8.11 -3.94
C GLY A 5 23.70 -9.05 -2.91
N THR A 6 22.81 -8.57 -2.04
CA THR A 6 22.09 -9.41 -1.08
C THR A 6 21.24 -10.45 -1.82
N VAL A 7 21.33 -11.70 -1.38
CA VAL A 7 20.46 -12.79 -1.84
C VAL A 7 19.44 -13.06 -0.75
N MET A 8 18.16 -13.05 -1.09
CA MET A 8 17.08 -13.18 -0.10
C MET A 8 15.82 -13.81 -0.69
N PRO A 9 14.96 -14.44 0.13
CA PRO A 9 13.62 -14.81 -0.31
C PRO A 9 12.76 -13.58 -0.57
N MET A 10 12.02 -13.59 -1.68
CA MET A 10 10.99 -12.61 -1.96
C MET A 10 9.64 -13.11 -1.46
N PRO A 11 8.85 -12.29 -0.73
CA PRO A 11 7.49 -12.67 -0.35
C PRO A 11 6.58 -12.83 -1.58
N ASP A 12 5.37 -13.35 -1.37
CA ASP A 12 4.35 -13.37 -2.43
C ASP A 12 3.80 -11.97 -2.62
N ILE A 13 4.28 -11.25 -3.63
CA ILE A 13 3.86 -9.87 -3.92
C ILE A 13 2.74 -9.78 -4.96
N ARG A 14 2.16 -10.93 -5.36
CA ARG A 14 1.06 -10.97 -6.34
C ARG A 14 -0.24 -10.54 -5.70
N ASP A 15 -0.99 -9.72 -6.41
CA ASP A 15 -2.34 -9.40 -6.06
C ASP A 15 -3.25 -10.61 -6.37
N LYS A 16 -4.06 -10.98 -5.39
CA LYS A 16 -5.02 -12.10 -5.49
C LYS A 16 -6.46 -11.61 -5.51
N MET A 17 -6.66 -10.31 -5.41
CA MET A 17 -7.98 -9.73 -5.46
C MET A 17 -8.51 -9.76 -6.90
N PRO A 18 -9.83 -9.93 -7.11
CA PRO A 18 -10.40 -9.91 -8.46
C PRO A 18 -10.17 -8.56 -9.14
N ALA A 19 -10.12 -8.51 -10.46
CA ALA A 19 -9.98 -7.24 -11.16
C ALA A 19 -11.19 -6.32 -10.88
N ARG A 20 -10.92 -5.04 -10.61
CA ARG A 20 -11.91 -3.98 -10.37
C ARG A 20 -11.42 -2.70 -11.04
N SER A 21 -12.31 -1.73 -11.19
CA SER A 21 -11.97 -0.43 -11.78
C SER A 21 -12.35 0.70 -10.84
N PHE A 22 -11.59 1.79 -10.91
CA PHE A 22 -11.99 3.04 -10.28
C PHE A 22 -13.31 3.51 -10.85
N LEU A 23 -14.11 4.14 -10.02
CA LEU A 23 -15.33 4.79 -10.47
C LEU A 23 -15.04 6.28 -10.69
N PRO A 24 -15.60 6.90 -11.74
CA PRO A 24 -15.58 8.34 -11.90
C PRO A 24 -16.17 9.04 -10.67
N ARG A 25 -15.62 10.19 -10.28
CA ARG A 25 -16.13 11.02 -9.17
C ARG A 25 -17.64 11.32 -9.26
N THR A 26 -18.16 11.47 -10.47
CA THR A 26 -19.59 11.71 -10.74
C THR A 26 -20.48 10.52 -10.39
N ILE A 27 -19.94 9.31 -10.36
CA ILE A 27 -20.61 8.09 -9.88
C ILE A 27 -20.40 7.94 -8.38
N LEU A 28 -19.16 8.10 -7.89
CA LEU A 28 -18.85 7.98 -6.45
C LEU A 28 -19.65 8.94 -5.58
N SER A 29 -19.84 10.18 -6.01
CA SER A 29 -20.66 11.17 -5.31
C SER A 29 -22.13 10.76 -5.11
N LYS A 30 -22.60 9.74 -5.86
CA LYS A 30 -23.97 9.20 -5.76
C LYS A 30 -24.03 7.90 -4.96
N ILE A 31 -22.89 7.32 -4.58
CA ILE A 31 -22.81 6.08 -3.82
C ILE A 31 -22.38 6.43 -2.39
N PRO A 32 -23.22 6.20 -1.38
CA PRO A 32 -22.81 6.41 0.00
C PRO A 32 -21.60 5.53 0.35
N PHE A 33 -20.65 6.12 1.08
CA PHE A 33 -19.51 5.39 1.62
C PHE A 33 -19.47 5.56 3.14
N SER A 34 -20.29 4.80 3.85
CA SER A 34 -20.29 4.74 5.32
C SER A 34 -20.98 3.48 5.84
N SER A 35 -20.47 2.92 6.95
CA SER A 35 -21.11 1.80 7.64
C SER A 35 -22.53 2.14 8.12
N SER A 36 -22.77 3.40 8.50
CA SER A 36 -24.10 3.88 8.92
C SER A 36 -25.16 3.81 7.80
N LYS A 37 -24.74 3.77 6.54
CA LYS A 37 -25.60 3.68 5.36
C LYS A 37 -25.53 2.32 4.66
N ILE A 38 -25.04 1.29 5.34
CA ILE A 38 -24.77 -0.01 4.73
C ILE A 38 -25.97 -0.61 3.99
N SER A 39 -27.19 -0.44 4.51
CA SER A 39 -28.41 -0.94 3.84
C SER A 39 -28.61 -0.35 2.44
N GLU A 40 -28.29 0.92 2.24
CA GLU A 40 -28.38 1.58 0.93
C GLU A 40 -27.28 1.08 -0.01
N VAL A 41 -26.04 0.96 0.49
CA VAL A 41 -24.91 0.47 -0.29
C VAL A 41 -25.14 -0.99 -0.72
N LYS A 42 -25.68 -1.83 0.17
CA LYS A 42 -26.06 -3.22 -0.14
C LYS A 42 -27.09 -3.28 -1.26
N ARG A 43 -28.10 -2.41 -1.24
CA ARG A 43 -29.09 -2.31 -2.32
C ARG A 43 -28.46 -1.94 -3.65
N ILE A 44 -27.49 -1.02 -3.67
CA ILE A 44 -26.78 -0.59 -4.89
C ILE A 44 -25.99 -1.74 -5.51
N PHE A 45 -25.25 -2.51 -4.69
CA PHE A 45 -24.41 -3.61 -5.16
C PHE A 45 -25.07 -4.99 -5.10
N HIS A 46 -26.37 -5.04 -4.81
CA HIS A 46 -27.14 -6.28 -4.68
C HIS A 46 -26.54 -7.28 -3.68
N ALA A 47 -25.97 -6.78 -2.58
CA ALA A 47 -25.41 -7.62 -1.52
C ALA A 47 -26.53 -8.13 -0.61
N GLY A 48 -26.67 -9.46 -0.53
CA GLY A 48 -27.63 -10.11 0.35
C GLY A 48 -27.24 -10.00 1.83
N ASP A 49 -28.21 -10.20 2.71
CA ASP A 49 -28.01 -10.24 4.16
C ASP A 49 -27.12 -11.43 4.57
N ASN A 50 -26.16 -11.18 5.45
CA ASN A 50 -25.13 -12.12 5.91
C ASN A 50 -24.31 -12.76 4.77
N SER A 51 -24.25 -12.10 3.61
CA SER A 51 -23.46 -12.57 2.47
C SER A 51 -21.97 -12.23 2.64
N SER A 52 -21.10 -12.98 1.95
CA SER A 52 -19.67 -12.65 1.91
C SER A 52 -19.42 -11.23 1.37
N LEU A 53 -20.27 -10.75 0.45
CA LEU A 53 -20.18 -9.39 -0.09
C LEU A 53 -20.49 -8.33 0.97
N GLU A 54 -21.51 -8.56 1.80
CA GLU A 54 -21.81 -7.66 2.93
C GLU A 54 -20.63 -7.61 3.91
N THR A 55 -20.06 -8.76 4.29
CA THR A 55 -18.91 -8.81 5.19
C THR A 55 -17.72 -8.03 4.63
N ILE A 56 -17.39 -8.25 3.35
CA ILE A 56 -16.33 -7.51 2.63
C ILE A 56 -16.58 -6.00 2.69
N MET A 57 -17.82 -5.58 2.42
CA MET A 57 -18.17 -4.16 2.44
C MET A 57 -18.03 -3.55 3.83
N LEU A 58 -18.51 -4.25 4.87
CA LEU A 58 -18.42 -3.81 6.26
C LEU A 58 -16.97 -3.74 6.75
N ASP A 59 -16.15 -4.73 6.43
CA ASP A 59 -14.74 -4.77 6.82
C ASP A 59 -13.96 -3.61 6.19
N ALA A 60 -14.15 -3.36 4.90
CA ALA A 60 -13.53 -2.23 4.21
C ALA A 60 -13.99 -0.89 4.82
N LEU A 61 -15.31 -0.70 5.02
CA LEU A 61 -15.84 0.52 5.63
C LEU A 61 -15.29 0.75 7.04
N LYS A 62 -15.21 -0.31 7.86
CA LYS A 62 -14.66 -0.25 9.22
C LYS A 62 -13.20 0.18 9.22
N GLU A 63 -12.37 -0.36 8.32
CA GLU A 63 -10.96 0.05 8.20
C GLU A 63 -10.83 1.50 7.70
N CYS A 64 -11.70 1.91 6.78
CA CYS A 64 -11.73 3.28 6.29
C CYS A 64 -12.19 4.29 7.35
N GLU A 65 -13.17 3.93 8.18
CA GLU A 65 -13.78 4.78 9.20
C GLU A 65 -13.04 4.76 10.55
N ARG A 66 -12.14 3.80 10.81
CA ARG A 66 -11.38 3.79 12.06
C ARG A 66 -10.64 5.11 12.26
N ALA A 67 -10.39 5.48 13.51
CA ALA A 67 -9.53 6.63 13.78
C ALA A 67 -8.10 6.40 13.24
N PRO A 68 -7.43 7.42 12.68
CA PRO A 68 -6.02 7.33 12.34
C PRO A 68 -5.18 7.05 13.60
N SER A 69 -4.11 6.27 13.44
CA SER A 69 -3.10 6.11 14.49
C SER A 69 -2.39 7.45 14.76
N PRO A 70 -1.76 7.65 15.92
CA PRO A 70 -0.98 8.86 16.19
C PRO A 70 0.04 9.14 15.07
N GLY A 71 -0.06 10.33 14.45
CA GLY A 71 0.80 10.75 13.33
C GLY A 71 0.41 10.19 11.96
N GLU A 72 -0.60 9.33 11.86
CA GLU A 72 -1.14 8.83 10.60
C GLU A 72 -2.11 9.84 9.98
N THR A 73 -1.98 10.08 8.68
CA THR A 73 -3.03 10.70 7.86
C THR A 73 -3.53 9.65 6.90
N LYS A 74 -4.84 9.38 6.84
CA LYS A 74 -5.39 8.32 5.99
C LYS A 74 -6.69 8.74 5.31
N LEU A 75 -6.96 8.14 4.16
CA LEU A 75 -8.20 8.30 3.41
C LEU A 75 -8.43 7.06 2.53
N CYS A 76 -9.66 6.57 2.48
CA CYS A 76 -10.04 5.62 1.45
C CYS A 76 -10.55 6.34 0.21
N VAL A 77 -10.08 5.91 -0.97
CA VAL A 77 -10.34 6.56 -2.25
C VAL A 77 -10.85 5.56 -3.27
N GLY A 78 -11.92 5.93 -3.97
CA GLY A 78 -12.57 5.13 -5.01
C GLY A 78 -12.29 5.61 -6.43
N SER A 79 -11.50 6.67 -6.58
CA SER A 79 -11.09 7.26 -7.86
C SER A 79 -9.60 7.57 -7.87
N ALA A 80 -9.02 7.63 -9.08
CA ALA A 80 -7.62 8.00 -9.26
C ALA A 80 -7.37 9.47 -8.89
N GLU A 81 -8.36 10.33 -9.16
CA GLU A 81 -8.31 11.75 -8.85
C GLU A 81 -8.31 11.99 -7.33
N ASP A 82 -9.14 11.28 -6.57
CA ASP A 82 -9.13 11.39 -5.10
C ASP A 82 -7.82 10.89 -4.50
N MET A 83 -7.23 9.84 -5.10
CA MET A 83 -5.92 9.35 -4.71
C MET A 83 -4.83 10.41 -4.92
N LEU A 84 -4.81 11.06 -6.08
CA LEU A 84 -3.84 12.11 -6.40
C LEU A 84 -4.04 13.35 -5.51
N ASP A 85 -5.29 13.78 -5.30
CA ASP A 85 -5.60 14.91 -4.42
C ASP A 85 -5.16 14.61 -2.98
N PHE A 86 -5.38 13.39 -2.50
CA PHE A 86 -4.88 12.97 -1.20
C PHE A 86 -3.35 13.01 -1.13
N ALA A 87 -2.66 12.39 -2.11
CA ALA A 87 -1.21 12.36 -2.15
C ALA A 87 -0.60 13.78 -2.15
N THR A 88 -1.15 14.67 -2.98
CA THR A 88 -0.66 16.06 -3.10
C THR A 88 -1.03 16.92 -1.89
N SER A 89 -2.13 16.65 -1.20
CA SER A 89 -2.47 17.32 0.06
C SER A 89 -1.47 17.03 1.17
N VAL A 90 -0.86 15.84 1.17
CA VAL A 90 0.10 15.39 2.19
C VAL A 90 1.55 15.77 1.83
N LEU A 91 1.93 15.62 0.57
CA LEU A 91 3.33 15.72 0.11
C LEU A 91 3.63 17.03 -0.64
N GLY A 92 2.61 17.82 -0.97
CA GLY A 92 2.73 18.97 -1.87
C GLY A 92 2.53 18.57 -3.34
N ARG A 93 2.71 19.52 -4.26
CA ARG A 93 2.34 19.34 -5.68
C ARG A 93 3.32 18.51 -6.51
N ASN A 94 4.59 18.45 -6.12
CA ASN A 94 5.62 17.77 -6.88
C ASN A 94 5.83 16.35 -6.33
N VAL A 95 5.09 15.40 -6.88
CA VAL A 95 5.05 14.01 -6.42
C VAL A 95 5.23 13.04 -7.58
N ASP A 96 5.83 11.87 -7.34
CA ASP A 96 5.71 10.75 -8.27
C ASP A 96 5.17 9.49 -7.57
N ALA A 97 4.31 8.78 -8.30
CA ALA A 97 3.84 7.46 -7.93
C ALA A 97 4.90 6.42 -8.27
N ARG A 98 5.16 5.52 -7.32
CA ARG A 98 6.11 4.42 -7.45
C ARG A 98 5.42 3.11 -7.11
N THR A 99 5.58 2.12 -7.97
CA THR A 99 5.09 0.75 -7.75
C THR A 99 6.09 -0.25 -8.31
N THR A 100 6.02 -1.49 -7.82
CA THR A 100 6.83 -2.59 -8.34
C THR A 100 6.34 -2.96 -9.74
N GLU A 101 7.24 -3.08 -10.70
CA GLU A 101 6.94 -3.18 -12.13
C GLU A 101 6.16 -4.46 -12.51
N ASN A 102 6.51 -5.59 -11.91
CA ASN A 102 5.82 -6.87 -12.11
C ASN A 102 6.01 -7.80 -10.91
N PHE A 103 5.53 -9.03 -10.98
CA PHE A 103 5.67 -10.00 -9.88
C PHE A 103 6.75 -11.08 -10.12
N ASN A 104 7.63 -10.91 -11.12
CA ASN A 104 8.71 -11.86 -11.33
C ASN A 104 9.66 -11.87 -10.14
N GLY A 105 10.09 -13.06 -9.73
CA GLY A 105 10.86 -13.28 -8.51
C GLY A 105 10.00 -13.51 -7.26
N SER A 106 8.69 -13.22 -7.30
CA SER A 106 7.75 -13.50 -6.20
C SER A 106 7.83 -14.96 -5.76
N LYS A 107 7.85 -15.20 -4.45
CA LYS A 107 8.03 -16.52 -3.80
C LYS A 107 9.32 -17.27 -4.16
N ASN A 108 10.29 -16.63 -4.81
CA ASN A 108 11.58 -17.23 -5.17
C ASN A 108 12.72 -16.55 -4.39
N ILE A 109 13.90 -17.16 -4.47
CA ILE A 109 15.14 -16.50 -4.04
C ILE A 109 15.54 -15.50 -5.12
N ILE A 110 15.76 -14.25 -4.73
CA ILE A 110 16.18 -13.15 -5.60
C ILE A 110 17.54 -12.62 -5.19
N LYS A 111 18.21 -11.94 -6.10
CA LYS A 111 19.40 -11.13 -5.80
C LYS A 111 19.08 -9.65 -6.00
N ILE A 112 19.40 -8.85 -5.00
CA ILE A 112 19.25 -7.40 -5.06
C ILE A 112 20.32 -6.82 -5.99
N GLY A 113 19.88 -6.14 -7.04
CA GLY A 113 20.72 -5.42 -7.99
C GLY A 113 21.04 -4.01 -7.50
N THR A 114 21.08 -3.06 -8.44
CA THR A 114 21.27 -1.63 -8.15
C THR A 114 20.17 -1.14 -7.23
N VAL A 115 20.52 -0.39 -6.18
CA VAL A 115 19.57 0.21 -5.23
C VAL A 115 19.63 1.73 -5.32
N ARG A 116 18.51 2.35 -5.69
CA ARG A 116 18.29 3.80 -5.66
C ARG A 116 17.56 4.16 -4.37
N LYS A 117 18.10 5.13 -3.62
CA LYS A 117 17.42 5.68 -2.44
C LYS A 117 16.67 6.94 -2.84
N ILE A 118 15.36 6.95 -2.66
CA ILE A 118 14.53 8.12 -2.96
C ILE A 118 14.87 9.26 -1.99
N ASN A 119 14.82 10.51 -2.45
CA ASN A 119 15.18 11.71 -1.69
C ASN A 119 16.58 11.61 -1.06
N GLY A 120 17.53 11.05 -1.82
CA GLY A 120 18.90 10.79 -1.36
C GLY A 120 19.00 9.84 -0.16
N GLY A 121 17.94 9.09 0.17
CA GLY A 121 17.85 8.21 1.34
C GLY A 121 17.62 8.93 2.66
N LYS A 122 17.27 10.22 2.61
CA LYS A 122 16.85 10.98 3.79
C LYS A 122 15.53 10.42 4.32
N VAL A 123 15.35 10.56 5.63
CA VAL A 123 14.06 10.27 6.26
C VAL A 123 13.03 11.24 5.71
N THR A 124 11.91 10.72 5.22
CA THR A 124 10.89 11.51 4.54
C THR A 124 9.49 11.11 4.99
N LYS A 125 8.47 11.75 4.39
CA LYS A 125 7.08 11.28 4.34
C LYS A 125 6.82 10.63 2.98
N SER A 126 5.91 9.67 2.95
CA SER A 126 5.32 9.10 1.73
C SER A 126 3.83 8.87 1.96
N VAL A 127 3.09 8.64 0.87
CA VAL A 127 1.70 8.19 0.93
C VAL A 127 1.65 6.82 0.29
N SER A 128 1.41 5.77 1.08
CA SER A 128 1.19 4.43 0.56
C SER A 128 -0.31 4.22 0.36
N CYS A 129 -0.69 3.61 -0.76
CA CYS A 129 -2.05 3.24 -1.05
C CYS A 129 -2.10 1.74 -1.32
N HIS A 130 -2.96 1.06 -0.58
CA HIS A 130 -3.15 -0.39 -0.63
C HIS A 130 -4.54 -0.72 -1.11
N GLN A 131 -4.67 -1.72 -1.98
CA GLN A 131 -6.01 -2.17 -2.38
C GLN A 131 -6.78 -2.73 -1.19
N SER A 132 -8.04 -2.32 -1.07
CA SER A 132 -9.02 -2.89 -0.15
C SER A 132 -10.11 -3.56 -0.97
N LEU A 133 -10.47 -4.80 -0.61
CA LEU A 133 -11.50 -5.53 -1.31
C LEU A 133 -12.85 -4.84 -1.08
N TYR A 134 -13.47 -4.37 -2.16
CA TYR A 134 -14.74 -3.65 -2.16
C TYR A 134 -15.44 -3.85 -3.52
N PRO A 135 -16.77 -3.60 -3.68
CA PRO A 135 -17.47 -3.82 -4.95
C PRO A 135 -16.89 -3.09 -6.17
N TYR A 136 -16.19 -1.98 -5.95
CA TYR A 136 -15.38 -1.28 -6.95
C TYR A 136 -13.96 -1.10 -6.44
N LEU A 137 -13.05 -0.60 -7.29
CA LEU A 137 -11.66 -0.43 -6.87
C LEU A 137 -11.55 0.62 -5.78
N LEU A 138 -11.17 0.19 -4.59
CA LEU A 138 -11.00 1.01 -3.41
C LEU A 138 -9.55 0.89 -2.95
N TYR A 139 -8.93 2.03 -2.69
CA TYR A 139 -7.63 2.07 -2.04
C TYR A 139 -7.76 2.65 -0.64
N TYR A 140 -7.17 1.96 0.31
CA TYR A 140 -6.82 2.53 1.60
C TYR A 140 -5.48 3.26 1.44
N CYS A 141 -5.50 4.59 1.43
CA CYS A 141 -4.30 5.42 1.38
C CYS A 141 -3.95 5.94 2.78
N HIS A 142 -2.68 5.91 3.12
CA HIS A 142 -2.19 6.50 4.36
C HIS A 142 -0.76 7.04 4.26
N SER A 143 -0.44 7.96 5.16
CA SER A 143 0.90 8.50 5.36
C SER A 143 1.26 8.39 6.82
N VAL A 144 2.42 7.81 7.09
CA VAL A 144 3.07 7.84 8.39
C VAL A 144 4.42 8.53 8.26
N PRO A 145 4.86 9.30 9.26
CA PRO A 145 6.14 9.98 9.22
C PRO A 145 7.30 8.98 9.37
N LYS A 146 8.50 9.45 9.08
CA LYS A 146 9.77 8.72 9.28
C LYS A 146 9.87 7.42 8.47
N VAL A 147 9.75 7.56 7.16
CA VAL A 147 9.95 6.45 6.21
C VAL A 147 11.20 6.65 5.34
N ARG A 148 11.67 5.58 4.73
CA ARG A 148 12.61 5.59 3.60
C ARG A 148 12.06 4.73 2.47
N VAL A 149 12.12 5.24 1.25
CA VAL A 149 11.69 4.52 0.04
C VAL A 149 12.91 4.20 -0.81
N TYR A 150 12.90 3.03 -1.42
CA TYR A 150 13.95 2.51 -2.27
C TYR A 150 13.35 1.95 -3.54
N GLU A 151 14.08 2.12 -4.64
CA GLU A 151 13.87 1.36 -5.86
C GLU A 151 15.07 0.45 -6.08
N SER A 152 14.82 -0.77 -6.54
CA SER A 152 15.86 -1.74 -6.75
C SER A 152 15.60 -2.56 -7.99
N ASP A 153 16.65 -2.81 -8.76
CA ASP A 153 16.62 -3.93 -9.68
C ASP A 153 16.58 -5.23 -8.88
N ILE A 154 15.75 -6.15 -9.35
CA ILE A 154 15.64 -7.51 -8.82
C ILE A 154 16.19 -8.43 -9.89
N LEU A 155 17.19 -9.22 -9.52
CA LEU A 155 17.93 -10.09 -10.43
C LEU A 155 17.65 -11.55 -10.12
N ASP A 156 17.64 -12.37 -11.17
CA ASP A 156 17.74 -13.81 -11.01
C ASP A 156 19.12 -14.17 -10.43
N PRO A 157 19.20 -14.91 -9.31
CA PRO A 157 20.46 -15.13 -8.60
C PRO A 157 21.47 -15.99 -9.38
N LYS A 158 21.00 -16.79 -10.36
CA LYS A 158 21.87 -17.71 -11.14
C LYS A 158 22.45 -17.02 -12.37
N SER A 159 21.59 -16.40 -13.17
CA SER A 159 21.95 -15.76 -14.44
C SER A 159 22.40 -14.31 -14.28
N GLY A 160 22.08 -13.66 -13.16
CA GLY A 160 22.35 -12.24 -12.91
C GLY A 160 21.50 -11.29 -13.76
N LYS A 161 20.57 -11.80 -14.57
CA LYS A 161 19.69 -10.99 -15.41
C LYS A 161 18.66 -10.26 -14.55
N LYS A 162 18.35 -9.01 -14.92
CA LYS A 162 17.22 -8.27 -14.33
C LYS A 162 15.91 -8.96 -14.72
N ILE A 163 15.12 -9.31 -13.71
CA ILE A 163 13.81 -9.95 -13.88
C ILE A 163 12.66 -9.01 -13.51
N ASN A 164 12.94 -7.99 -12.68
CA ASN A 164 11.94 -7.06 -12.17
C ASN A 164 12.59 -5.76 -11.67
N HIS A 165 11.80 -4.72 -11.49
CA HIS A 165 12.14 -3.48 -10.81
C HIS A 165 11.19 -3.27 -9.63
N GLY A 166 11.71 -3.39 -8.41
CA GLY A 166 10.93 -3.38 -7.18
C GLY A 166 11.02 -2.06 -6.44
N VAL A 167 9.91 -1.66 -5.83
CA VAL A 167 9.86 -0.55 -4.87
C VAL A 167 9.73 -1.12 -3.46
N ALA A 168 10.52 -0.64 -2.52
CA ALA A 168 10.43 -1.01 -1.12
C ALA A 168 10.31 0.23 -0.24
N ILE A 169 9.52 0.12 0.83
CA ILE A 169 9.39 1.14 1.86
C ILE A 169 9.82 0.55 3.19
N CYS A 170 10.50 1.36 4.01
CA CYS A 170 10.85 1.06 5.38
C CYS A 170 10.24 2.11 6.31
N HIS A 171 9.48 1.64 7.29
CA HIS A 171 8.97 2.42 8.41
C HIS A 171 9.99 2.38 9.54
N LEU A 172 10.56 3.54 9.87
CA LEU A 172 11.65 3.64 10.84
C LEU A 172 11.15 3.80 12.28
N ASP A 173 9.89 4.20 12.45
CA ASP A 173 9.25 4.37 13.74
C ASP A 173 7.90 3.66 13.72
N THR A 174 7.84 2.52 14.41
CA THR A 174 6.65 1.65 14.48
C THR A 174 6.01 1.69 15.87
N SER A 175 6.40 2.66 16.71
CA SER A 175 5.95 2.77 18.11
C SER A 175 4.43 2.91 18.27
N SER A 176 3.78 3.55 17.30
CA SER A 176 2.34 3.79 17.29
C SER A 176 1.53 2.68 16.59
N TRP A 177 2.19 1.61 16.14
CA TRP A 177 1.49 0.49 15.49
C TRP A 177 0.84 -0.42 16.54
N SER A 178 -0.28 -1.04 16.18
CA SER A 178 -0.92 -2.05 17.04
C SER A 178 0.03 -3.22 17.29
N SER A 179 0.07 -3.74 18.53
CA SER A 179 0.84 -4.94 18.85
C SER A 179 0.39 -6.17 18.05
N GLY A 180 -0.88 -6.19 17.61
CA GLY A 180 -1.42 -7.23 16.73
C GLY A 180 -1.15 -7.02 15.24
N HIS A 181 -0.36 -5.99 14.85
CA HIS A 181 -0.08 -5.72 13.44
C HIS A 181 0.65 -6.91 12.79
N GLY A 182 0.23 -7.29 11.57
CA GLY A 182 0.73 -8.49 10.89
C GLY A 182 2.26 -8.54 10.73
N ALA A 183 2.91 -7.38 10.60
CA ALA A 183 4.37 -7.26 10.58
C ALA A 183 5.03 -7.80 11.86
N PHE A 184 4.46 -7.53 13.04
CA PHE A 184 5.02 -8.00 14.31
C PHE A 184 4.79 -9.48 14.52
N LEU A 185 3.64 -10.00 14.08
CA LEU A 185 3.37 -11.43 14.07
C LEU A 185 4.35 -12.19 13.17
N ALA A 186 4.68 -11.63 12.00
CA ALA A 186 5.61 -12.24 11.05
C ALA A 186 7.08 -12.15 11.48
N LEU A 187 7.48 -11.04 12.11
CA LEU A 187 8.88 -10.77 12.48
C LEU A 187 9.22 -11.14 13.93
N GLY A 188 8.23 -11.50 14.74
CA GLY A 188 8.44 -11.86 16.15
C GLY A 188 8.92 -10.69 17.01
N SER A 189 8.34 -9.50 16.81
CA SER A 189 8.73 -8.27 17.52
C SER A 189 7.51 -7.50 18.01
N GLY A 190 7.68 -6.24 18.43
CA GLY A 190 6.60 -5.39 18.91
C GLY A 190 6.76 -3.92 18.50
N PRO A 191 5.75 -3.09 18.81
CA PRO A 191 5.75 -1.66 18.48
C PRO A 191 7.01 -0.96 18.95
N GLY A 192 7.68 -0.25 18.03
CA GLY A 192 8.85 0.59 18.33
C GLY A 192 10.17 -0.18 18.55
N GLN A 193 10.15 -1.51 18.47
CA GLN A 193 11.35 -2.33 18.69
C GLN A 193 12.16 -2.55 17.42
N ILE A 194 11.52 -2.47 16.25
CA ILE A 194 12.15 -2.70 14.95
C ILE A 194 11.67 -1.70 13.90
N GLU A 195 12.53 -1.48 12.90
CA GLU A 195 12.11 -0.95 11.62
C GLU A 195 11.39 -2.05 10.84
N VAL A 196 10.29 -1.71 10.16
CA VAL A 196 9.56 -2.65 9.30
C VAL A 196 9.72 -2.22 7.85
N CYS A 197 10.30 -3.09 7.03
CA CYS A 197 10.43 -2.89 5.59
C CYS A 197 9.59 -3.90 4.82
N HIS A 198 8.96 -3.46 3.74
CA HIS A 198 8.27 -4.35 2.81
C HIS A 198 8.37 -3.83 1.38
N TRP A 199 8.20 -4.74 0.42
CA TRP A 199 8.00 -4.39 -0.97
C TRP A 199 6.63 -3.75 -1.16
N ILE A 200 6.49 -2.86 -2.13
CA ILE A 200 5.20 -2.42 -2.66
C ILE A 200 4.71 -3.56 -3.55
N PHE A 201 3.53 -4.10 -3.24
CA PHE A 201 3.00 -5.28 -3.92
C PHE A 201 2.41 -4.90 -5.28
N GLU A 202 2.09 -5.91 -6.09
CA GLU A 202 1.33 -5.71 -7.31
C GLU A 202 0.04 -4.92 -7.00
N ASN A 203 -0.22 -3.90 -7.81
CA ASN A 203 -1.29 -2.92 -7.64
C ASN A 203 -1.24 -2.02 -6.39
N ASP A 204 -0.34 -2.24 -5.44
CA ASP A 204 -0.07 -1.24 -4.42
C ASP A 204 0.83 -0.14 -4.99
N LEU A 205 0.83 1.04 -4.37
CA LEU A 205 1.63 2.16 -4.81
C LEU A 205 2.07 3.02 -3.62
N THR A 206 3.19 3.70 -3.79
CA THR A 206 3.65 4.71 -2.84
C THR A 206 4.00 5.99 -3.57
N TRP A 207 3.44 7.11 -3.11
CA TRP A 207 3.78 8.43 -3.58
C TRP A 207 4.89 9.00 -2.72
N THR A 208 5.89 9.61 -3.35
CA THR A 208 6.89 10.40 -2.66
C THR A 208 6.98 11.78 -3.28
N ILE A 209 7.58 12.72 -2.55
CA ILE A 209 8.04 13.97 -3.13
C ILE A 209 9.01 13.62 -4.27
N ALA A 210 8.85 14.26 -5.42
CA ALA A 210 9.70 13.99 -6.58
C ALA A 210 11.13 14.46 -6.31
N ASP A 211 12.09 13.66 -6.77
CA ASP A 211 13.51 14.01 -6.69
C ASP A 211 13.78 15.07 -7.76
N SER A 212 14.14 16.29 -7.32
CA SER A 212 14.53 17.41 -8.18
C SER A 212 15.87 17.19 -8.88
#